data_AF-A0A932PGC6-F1
#
_entry.id   AF-A0A932PGC6-F1
#
_cell.length_a   1.000
_cell.length_b   1.000
_cell.length_c   1.000
_cell.angle_alpha   90.00
_cell.angle_beta   90.00
_cell.angle_gamma   90.00
#
_symmetry.space_group_name_H-M   'P 1'
#
loop_
_entity.id
_entity.type
_entity.pdbx_description
1 polymer ?
#
loop_
_entity_poly.entity_id
_entity_poly.type
_entity_poly.pdbx_seq_one_letter_code
_entity_poly.pdbx_strand_id
1 'polypeptide(L)' 'MTQPHRFSGMTVAEILRLKKASVRNAPLEAGSPTWEEIEGLAWEEISLMAAQSLPGYKTIRKLLSDRRFDR' A
#
# COMPACT_ATOMS: atom_id res chain seq x y z
N MET A 1 -12.25 -20.09 -0.61
CA MET A 1 -11.49 -19.48 0.50
C MET A 1 -10.34 -18.72 -0.13
N THR A 2 -10.41 -17.39 -0.20
CA THR A 2 -9.31 -16.57 -0.73
C THR A 2 -8.17 -16.63 0.28
N GLN A 3 -6.99 -17.08 -0.12
CA GLN A 3 -5.86 -17.10 0.81
C GLN A 3 -5.57 -15.66 1.31
N PRO A 4 -5.28 -15.49 2.61
CA PRO A 4 -4.91 -14.18 3.13
C PRO A 4 -3.67 -13.69 2.38
N HIS A 5 -3.68 -12.41 2.02
CA HIS A 5 -2.52 -11.80 1.37
C HIS A 5 -1.33 -11.85 2.33
N ARG A 6 -0.09 -11.93 1.80
CA ARG A 6 1.13 -12.01 2.62
C ARG A 6 1.36 -10.82 3.58
N PHE A 7 0.61 -9.74 3.41
CA PHE A 7 0.65 -8.54 4.25
C PHE A 7 -0.56 -8.43 5.18
N SER A 8 -1.37 -9.48 5.28
CA SER A 8 -2.53 -9.46 6.16
C SER A 8 -2.07 -9.25 7.62
N GLY A 9 -2.71 -8.31 8.30
CA GLY A 9 -2.34 -7.88 9.65
C GLY A 9 -1.09 -6.99 9.74
N MET A 10 -0.47 -6.61 8.61
CA MET A 10 0.66 -5.68 8.60
C MET A 10 0.20 -4.26 8.32
N THR A 11 0.84 -3.29 8.97
CA THR A 11 0.72 -1.87 8.67
C THR A 11 1.48 -1.49 7.40
N VAL A 12 1.09 -0.39 6.76
CA VAL A 12 1.83 0.16 5.62
C VAL A 12 3.29 0.44 5.99
N ALA A 13 3.56 0.97 7.20
CA ALA A 13 4.93 1.18 7.67
C ALA A 13 5.76 -0.11 7.67
N GLU A 14 5.21 -1.22 8.17
CA GLU A 14 5.87 -2.52 8.18
C GLU A 14 6.09 -3.06 6.77
N ILE A 15 5.11 -2.92 5.88
CA ILE A 15 5.25 -3.32 4.48
C ILE A 15 6.36 -2.51 3.81
N LEU A 16 6.40 -1.19 4.00
CA LEU A 16 7.42 -0.31 3.43
C LEU A 16 8.83 -0.66 3.89
N ARG A 17 9.01 -1.21 5.11
CA ARG A 17 10.32 -1.70 5.58
C ARG A 17 10.83 -2.90 4.78
N LEU A 18 9.92 -3.74 4.28
CA LEU A 18 10.25 -4.88 3.40
C LEU A 18 10.52 -4.44 1.95
N LYS A 19 10.29 -3.17 1.62
CA LYS A 19 10.42 -2.62 0.26
C LYS A 19 11.70 -1.81 0.07
N LYS A 20 12.08 -1.65 -1.19
CA LYS A 20 13.09 -0.69 -1.66
C LYS A 20 12.57 0.73 -1.42
N ALA A 21 13.47 1.65 -1.07
CA ALA A 21 13.14 3.06 -0.85
C ALA A 21 12.47 3.72 -2.07
N SER A 22 12.72 3.20 -3.28
CA SER A 22 12.11 3.69 -4.52
C SER A 22 10.59 3.56 -4.57
N VAL A 23 9.95 2.74 -3.71
CA VAL A 23 8.48 2.70 -3.63
C VAL A 23 7.90 4.02 -3.13
N ARG A 24 8.60 4.72 -2.23
CA ARG A 24 8.16 6.02 -1.68
C ARG A 24 8.26 7.15 -2.71
N ASN A 25 9.17 7.00 -3.66
CA ASN A 25 9.37 7.95 -4.77
C ASN A 25 8.51 7.64 -6.00
N ALA A 26 7.70 6.57 -5.95
CA ALA A 26 6.84 6.23 -7.06
C ALA A 26 5.71 7.27 -7.20
N PRO A 27 5.29 7.59 -8.43
CA PRO A 27 4.23 8.57 -8.64
C PRO A 27 2.92 8.07 -8.03
N LEU A 28 2.33 8.91 -7.19
CA LEU A 28 0.97 8.76 -6.68
C LEU A 28 0.01 9.55 -7.55
N GLU A 29 -1.24 9.09 -7.67
CA GLU A 29 -2.28 9.82 -8.40
C GLU A 29 -2.60 11.14 -7.69
N ALA A 30 -3.09 12.13 -8.43
CA ALA A 30 -3.54 13.39 -7.83
C ALA A 30 -4.67 13.13 -6.82
N GLY A 31 -4.57 13.74 -5.63
CA GLY A 31 -5.52 13.52 -4.54
C GLY A 31 -5.31 12.21 -3.76
N SER A 32 -4.22 11.48 -4.02
CA SER A 32 -3.79 10.38 -3.15
C SER A 32 -3.35 10.93 -1.79
N PRO A 33 -3.57 10.17 -0.71
CA PRO A 33 -2.94 10.48 0.56
C PRO A 33 -1.41 10.31 0.44
N THR A 34 -0.66 11.03 1.28
CA THR A 34 0.79 10.85 1.38
C THR A 34 1.13 9.54 2.07
N TRP A 35 2.40 9.11 1.98
CA TRP A 35 2.84 7.91 2.68
C TRP A 35 2.68 8.05 4.19
N GLU A 36 3.05 9.21 4.74
CA GLU A 36 2.98 9.53 6.18
C GLU A 36 1.55 9.43 6.73
N GLU A 37 0.55 9.86 5.95
CA GLU A 37 -0.87 9.79 6.33
C GLU A 37 -1.37 8.34 6.45
N ILE A 38 -0.77 7.42 5.69
CA ILE A 38 -1.22 6.03 5.61
C ILE A 38 -0.29 5.04 6.32
N GLU A 39 0.86 5.47 6.84
CA GLU A 39 1.86 4.58 7.46
C GLU A 39 1.25 3.74 8.60
N GLY A 40 0.28 4.30 9.33
CA GLY A 40 -0.43 3.63 10.42
C GLY A 40 -1.60 2.73 9.99
N LEU A 41 -2.02 2.78 8.71
CA LEU A 41 -3.14 1.97 8.22
C LEU A 41 -2.71 0.52 8.00
N ALA A 42 -3.64 -0.40 8.25
CA ALA A 42 -3.46 -1.81 7.93
C ALA A 42 -3.62 -2.08 6.43
N TRP A 43 -2.99 -3.15 5.95
CA TRP A 43 -3.17 -3.65 4.58
C TRP A 43 -4.64 -3.86 4.20
N GLU A 44 -5.44 -4.32 5.15
CA GLU A 44 -6.87 -4.54 5.01
C GLU A 44 -7.62 -3.22 4.74
N GLU A 45 -7.26 -2.14 5.43
CA GLU A 45 -7.85 -0.82 5.25
C GLU A 45 -7.50 -0.26 3.88
N ILE A 46 -6.23 -0.35 3.47
CA ILE A 46 -5.79 0.04 2.12
C ILE A 46 -6.54 -0.77 1.06
N SER A 47 -6.71 -2.07 1.27
CA SER A 47 -7.43 -2.95 0.36
C SER A 47 -8.92 -2.59 0.26
N LEU A 48 -9.55 -2.26 1.39
CA LEU A 48 -10.94 -1.84 1.46
C LEU A 48 -11.15 -0.48 0.76
N MET A 49 -10.31 0.51 1.03
CA MET A 49 -10.36 1.84 0.42
C MET A 49 -10.10 1.79 -1.09
N ALA A 50 -9.18 0.93 -1.53
CA ALA A 50 -8.95 0.66 -2.94
C ALA A 50 -10.17 0.02 -3.61
N ALA A 51 -10.86 -0.89 -2.92
CA ALA A 51 -12.11 -1.50 -3.41
C ALA A 51 -13.25 -0.48 -3.50
N GLN A 52 -13.33 0.47 -2.56
CA GLN A 52 -14.26 1.60 -2.57
C GLN A 52 -13.91 2.66 -3.62
N SER A 53 -12.81 2.51 -4.35
CA SER A 53 -12.32 3.47 -5.34
C SER A 53 -12.05 4.86 -4.76
N LEU A 54 -11.60 4.93 -3.49
CA LEU A 54 -11.07 6.17 -2.95
C LEU A 54 -9.82 6.60 -3.74
N PRO A 55 -9.63 7.91 -4.00
CA PRO A 55 -8.51 8.42 -4.78
C PRO A 55 -7.16 7.92 -4.26
N GLY A 56 -6.28 7.48 -5.17
CA GLY A 56 -4.92 7.06 -4.84
C GLY A 56 -4.75 5.67 -4.22
N TYR A 57 -5.75 5.15 -3.50
CA TYR A 57 -5.63 3.88 -2.78
C TYR A 57 -5.42 2.68 -3.70
N LYS A 58 -5.96 2.70 -4.93
CA LYS A 58 -5.67 1.66 -5.94
C LYS A 58 -4.19 1.65 -6.33
N THR A 59 -3.61 2.83 -6.51
CA THR A 59 -2.19 3.01 -6.85
C THR A 59 -1.30 2.60 -5.68
N ILE A 60 -1.60 3.06 -4.46
CA ILE A 60 -0.90 2.67 -3.23
C ILE A 60 -0.92 1.16 -3.05
N ARG A 61 -2.11 0.52 -3.14
CA ARG A 61 -2.25 -0.94 -3.02
C ARG A 61 -1.40 -1.67 -4.06
N LYS A 62 -1.38 -1.17 -5.31
CA LYS A 62 -0.55 -1.73 -6.38
C LYS A 62 0.94 -1.62 -6.04
N LEU A 63 1.42 -0.44 -5.66
CA LEU A 63 2.82 -0.20 -5.31
C LEU A 63 3.29 -1.08 -4.13
N LEU A 64 2.45 -1.21 -3.11
CA LEU A 64 2.75 -2.05 -1.94
C LEU A 64 2.76 -3.54 -2.29
N SER A 65 1.91 -4.01 -3.20
CA SER A 65 1.89 -5.42 -3.63
C SER A 65 2.90 -5.76 -4.73
N ASP A 66 3.45 -4.76 -5.42
CA ASP A 66 4.37 -4.96 -6.55
C ASP A 66 5.73 -5.50 -6.08
N ARG A 67 6.12 -6.65 -6.66
CA ARG A 67 7.36 -7.37 -6.36
C ARG A 67 8.61 -6.64 -6.85
N ARG A 68 8.49 -5.71 -7.81
CA ARG A 68 9.61 -4.88 -8.27
C ARG A 68 10.25 -4.10 -7.14
N PHE A 69 9.45 -3.73 -6.15
CA PHE A 69 9.89 -3.01 -4.96
C PHE A 69 10.27 -3.92 -3.79
N ASP A 70 10.16 -5.25 -3.90
CA ASP A 70 10.67 -6.16 -2.86
C ASP A 70 12.20 -6.05 -2.78
N ARG A 71 12.76 -6.14 -1.56
CA ARG A 71 14.20 -6.23 -1.33
C ARG A 71 14.74 -7.61 -1.67
#